data_AF-A0A023BUS3-F1
#
_entry.id   AF-A0A023BUS3-F1
#
_cell.length_a   1.000
_cell.length_b   1.000
_cell.length_c   1.000
_cell.angle_alpha   90.00
_cell.angle_beta   90.00
_cell.angle_gamma   90.00
#
_symmetry.space_group_name_H-M   'P 1'
#
loop_
_entity.id
_entity.type
_entity.pdbx_description
1 polymer ?
#
loop_
_entity_poly.entity_id
_entity_poly.type
_entity_poly.pdbx_seq_one_letter_code
_entity_poly.pdbx_strand_id
1 'polypeptide(L)'
;MGKNISKVNTTFQFCDGGSCRKANSEIAIREARAYLRNNGFWDTTHTIKTRCNGRCEDAPTWIAQPGNYWYKNLTPDKAVSILKSHLEEDQPVEEYLLYKEGWSELATENEKTIAPIVFKDKIDPELGEALVARSFASDQHLYPLFKYLFQEPKPIVVQQYDTATIEVKSPHQVDYTDDYEVKITGDELQLQLTIAGIPKDISEEIADRKVSVAEVIWLKKSTIFTKAIRLKNKKGKHLVTFWIKEEDITTWEHILTIYLGMSPNDIRISEEV
;
A
#
# COMPACT_ATOMS: atom_id res chain seq x y z
N MET A 1 20.80 -24.79 -7.25
CA MET A 1 21.26 -25.56 -6.07
C MET A 1 20.78 -24.83 -4.83
N GLY A 2 20.02 -25.48 -3.93
CA GLY A 2 19.47 -24.85 -2.72
C GLY A 2 20.48 -24.74 -1.59
N LYS A 3 20.33 -23.75 -0.70
CA LYS A 3 21.11 -23.63 0.55
C LYS A 3 20.57 -24.64 1.56
N ASN A 4 21.44 -25.32 2.32
CA ASN A 4 20.99 -26.17 3.42
C ASN A 4 20.55 -25.29 4.61
N ILE A 5 19.24 -25.10 4.75
CA ILE A 5 18.67 -24.21 5.76
C ILE A 5 18.91 -24.72 7.19
N SER A 6 19.18 -26.01 7.40
CA SER A 6 19.47 -26.55 8.74
C SER A 6 20.79 -26.06 9.32
N LYS A 7 21.67 -25.47 8.50
CA LYS A 7 22.94 -24.87 8.93
C LYS A 7 22.85 -23.37 9.19
N VAL A 8 21.72 -22.75 8.83
CA VAL A 8 21.54 -21.31 8.96
C VAL A 8 21.27 -20.96 10.41
N ASN A 9 22.08 -20.07 10.98
CA ASN A 9 21.91 -19.53 12.33
C ASN A 9 21.51 -18.04 12.32
N THR A 10 21.84 -17.31 11.26
CA THR A 10 21.49 -15.88 11.10
C THR A 10 20.75 -15.65 9.79
N THR A 11 19.69 -14.84 9.82
CA THR A 11 18.96 -14.43 8.62
C THR A 11 18.84 -12.92 8.54
N PHE A 12 19.26 -12.36 7.40
CA PHE A 12 19.01 -10.95 7.09
C PHE A 12 17.91 -10.81 6.04
N GLN A 13 16.96 -9.91 6.30
CA GLN A 13 15.91 -9.53 5.38
C GLN A 13 16.17 -8.13 4.86
N PHE A 14 16.28 -7.99 3.55
CA PHE A 14 16.62 -6.75 2.87
C PHE A 14 15.41 -6.20 2.14
N CYS A 15 14.92 -5.03 2.55
CA CYS A 15 13.80 -4.38 1.87
C CYS A 15 14.16 -4.00 0.42
N ASP A 16 13.37 -4.51 -0.53
CA ASP A 16 13.42 -4.16 -1.95
C ASP A 16 12.14 -3.40 -2.37
N GLY A 17 11.50 -2.72 -1.42
CA GLY A 17 10.40 -1.79 -1.67
C GLY A 17 10.84 -0.58 -2.50
N GLY A 18 9.87 0.12 -3.12
CA GLY A 18 10.15 1.23 -4.03
C GLY A 18 11.01 2.36 -3.43
N SER A 19 10.75 2.73 -2.16
CA SER A 19 11.54 3.75 -1.45
C SER A 19 12.97 3.29 -1.15
N CYS A 20 13.16 2.02 -0.75
CA CYS A 20 14.48 1.44 -0.53
C CYS A 20 15.29 1.37 -1.82
N ARG A 21 14.67 0.97 -2.95
CA ARG A 21 15.32 0.99 -4.26
C ARG A 21 15.75 2.40 -4.69
N LYS A 22 14.89 3.40 -4.49
CA LYS A 22 15.22 4.82 -4.74
C LYS A 22 16.36 5.32 -3.85
N ALA A 23 16.46 4.80 -2.63
CA ALA A 23 17.56 5.07 -1.70
C ALA A 23 18.79 4.16 -1.94
N ASN A 24 18.94 3.60 -3.14
CA ASN A 24 20.09 2.78 -3.55
C ASN A 24 20.33 1.53 -2.68
N SER A 25 19.28 0.87 -2.20
CA SER A 25 19.40 -0.36 -1.38
C SER A 25 20.20 -1.48 -2.04
N GLU A 26 20.16 -1.55 -3.38
CA GLU A 26 20.76 -2.66 -4.14
C GLU A 26 22.28 -2.76 -3.94
N ILE A 27 23.01 -1.64 -3.84
CA ILE A 27 24.46 -1.69 -3.65
C ILE A 27 24.81 -2.23 -2.25
N ALA A 28 24.07 -1.83 -1.21
CA ALA A 28 24.26 -2.35 0.14
C ALA A 28 24.00 -3.87 0.20
N ILE A 29 22.98 -4.35 -0.51
CA ILE A 29 22.67 -5.79 -0.60
C ILE A 29 23.80 -6.57 -1.29
N ARG A 30 24.37 -5.99 -2.35
CA ARG A 30 25.47 -6.62 -3.10
C ARG A 30 26.74 -6.71 -2.26
N GLU A 31 27.14 -5.63 -1.59
CA GLU A 31 28.30 -5.64 -0.70
C GLU A 31 28.13 -6.63 0.45
N ALA A 32 26.94 -6.69 1.08
CA ALA A 32 26.69 -7.70 2.11
C ALA A 32 26.82 -9.13 1.57
N ARG A 33 26.23 -9.43 0.41
CA ARG A 33 26.34 -10.78 -0.18
C ARG A 33 27.76 -11.12 -0.63
N ALA A 34 28.53 -10.14 -1.11
CA ALA A 34 29.94 -10.30 -1.43
C ALA A 34 30.75 -10.63 -0.16
N TYR A 35 30.52 -9.89 0.93
CA TYR A 35 31.13 -10.16 2.24
C TYR A 35 30.86 -11.59 2.71
N LEU A 36 29.59 -12.03 2.69
CA LEU A 36 29.23 -13.39 3.12
C LEU A 36 29.94 -14.47 2.32
N ARG A 37 30.08 -14.28 1.00
CA ARG A 37 30.74 -15.27 0.14
C ARG A 37 32.25 -15.30 0.34
N ASN A 38 32.88 -14.12 0.36
CA ASN A 38 34.34 -14.02 0.41
C ASN A 38 34.90 -14.42 1.79
N ASN A 39 34.10 -14.36 2.85
CA ASN A 39 34.51 -14.70 4.22
C ASN A 39 33.96 -16.05 4.71
N GLY A 40 33.35 -16.87 3.82
CA GLY A 40 32.91 -18.22 4.18
C GLY A 40 31.62 -18.32 5.00
N PHE A 41 30.90 -17.21 5.22
CA PHE A 41 29.62 -17.18 5.97
C PHE A 41 28.40 -17.56 5.12
N TRP A 42 28.59 -17.82 3.82
CA TRP A 42 27.45 -18.07 2.92
C TRP A 42 26.57 -19.26 3.36
N ASP A 43 27.14 -20.32 3.91
CA ASP A 43 26.36 -21.52 4.26
C ASP A 43 25.64 -21.42 5.61
N THR A 44 26.10 -20.54 6.51
CA THR A 44 25.52 -20.32 7.85
C THR A 44 24.60 -19.10 7.91
N THR A 45 24.66 -18.21 6.92
CA THR A 45 23.82 -17.00 6.89
C THR A 45 22.84 -17.03 5.73
N HIS A 46 21.56 -16.79 5.99
CA HIS A 46 20.56 -16.62 4.93
C HIS A 46 20.29 -15.13 4.66
N THR A 47 20.03 -14.80 3.39
CA THR A 47 19.65 -13.44 3.00
C THR A 47 18.39 -13.49 2.16
N ILE A 48 17.37 -12.74 2.53
CA ILE A 48 16.08 -12.68 1.86
C ILE A 48 15.88 -11.27 1.33
N LYS A 49 15.52 -11.11 0.06
CA LYS A 49 14.97 -9.83 -0.42
C LYS A 49 13.48 -9.83 -0.15
N THR A 50 12.97 -8.81 0.53
CA THR A 50 11.56 -8.64 0.86
C THR A 50 10.93 -7.58 -0.04
N ARG A 51 9.59 -7.58 -0.16
CA ARG A 51 8.85 -6.40 -0.63
C ARG A 51 8.93 -5.28 0.43
N CYS A 52 8.11 -4.24 0.32
CA CYS A 52 8.07 -3.14 1.29
C CYS A 52 7.86 -3.68 2.72
N ASN A 53 8.70 -3.23 3.66
CA ASN A 53 8.57 -3.56 5.08
C ASN A 53 7.80 -2.51 5.89
N GLY A 54 7.18 -1.51 5.24
CA GLY A 54 6.33 -0.52 5.91
C GLY A 54 7.06 0.65 6.59
N ARG A 55 8.37 0.75 6.46
CA ARG A 55 9.20 1.86 6.99
C ARG A 55 9.92 2.59 5.86
N CYS A 56 9.16 3.32 5.05
CA CYS A 56 9.68 4.01 3.87
C CYS A 56 10.49 5.26 4.25
N GLU A 57 10.19 5.85 5.40
CA GLU A 57 10.78 7.04 6.01
C GLU A 57 12.24 6.79 6.44
N ASP A 58 12.59 5.54 6.68
CA ASP A 58 13.88 5.08 7.19
C ASP A 58 14.69 4.30 6.14
N ALA A 59 14.27 4.39 4.87
CA ALA A 59 14.82 3.61 3.79
C ALA A 59 16.32 3.93 3.50
N PRO A 60 17.13 2.91 3.15
CA PRO A 60 16.79 1.49 3.12
C PRO A 60 16.71 0.87 4.51
N THR A 61 15.85 -0.14 4.69
CA THR A 61 15.64 -0.83 5.98
C THR A 61 15.92 -2.32 5.91
N TRP A 62 16.64 -2.87 6.88
CA TRP A 62 16.92 -4.31 6.99
C TRP A 62 16.41 -4.87 8.33
N ILE A 63 16.20 -6.19 8.39
CA ILE A 63 15.85 -6.91 9.62
C ILE A 63 16.84 -8.06 9.80
N ALA A 64 17.49 -8.15 10.96
CA ALA A 64 18.35 -9.27 11.32
C ALA A 64 17.65 -10.18 12.34
N GLN A 65 17.78 -11.49 12.14
CA GLN A 65 17.25 -12.55 12.99
C GLN A 65 18.37 -13.53 13.36
N PRO A 66 18.37 -14.09 14.58
CA PRO A 66 17.39 -13.88 15.67
C PRO A 66 17.47 -12.49 16.33
N GLY A 67 16.50 -12.15 17.18
CA GLY A 67 16.47 -10.90 17.97
C GLY A 67 15.69 -9.74 17.35
N ASN A 68 15.17 -9.90 16.12
CA ASN A 68 14.32 -8.91 15.46
C ASN A 68 14.91 -7.49 15.46
N TYR A 69 16.18 -7.37 15.07
CA TYR A 69 16.87 -6.09 14.98
C TYR A 69 16.54 -5.40 13.66
N TRP A 70 15.92 -4.22 13.73
CA TRP A 70 15.61 -3.41 12.56
C TRP A 70 16.69 -2.35 12.39
N TYR A 71 17.19 -2.21 11.17
CA TYR A 71 18.18 -1.23 10.77
C TYR A 71 17.58 -0.21 9.81
N LYS A 72 18.05 1.04 9.89
CA LYS A 72 17.62 2.17 9.04
C LYS A 72 18.78 2.79 8.27
N ASN A 73 18.45 3.52 7.20
CA ASN A 73 19.39 4.34 6.43
C ASN A 73 20.66 3.56 6.04
N LEU A 74 20.48 2.33 5.56
CA LEU A 74 21.59 1.44 5.20
C LEU A 74 22.41 2.03 4.05
N THR A 75 23.72 1.99 4.21
CA THR A 75 24.72 2.23 3.18
C THR A 75 25.55 0.97 2.97
N PRO A 76 26.34 0.87 1.89
CA PRO A 76 27.28 -0.24 1.69
C PRO A 76 28.20 -0.50 2.90
N ASP A 77 28.75 0.56 3.49
CA ASP A 77 29.65 0.43 4.65
C ASP A 77 28.92 -0.07 5.89
N LYS A 78 27.74 0.52 6.20
CA LYS A 78 26.90 0.06 7.32
C LYS A 78 26.51 -1.41 7.15
N ALA A 79 26.18 -1.83 5.93
CA ALA A 79 25.82 -3.20 5.64
C ALA A 79 26.94 -4.17 6.02
N VAL A 80 28.18 -3.88 5.62
CA VAL A 80 29.34 -4.71 5.99
C VAL A 80 29.58 -4.70 7.50
N SER A 81 29.52 -3.53 8.15
CA SER A 81 29.69 -3.42 9.60
C SER A 81 28.65 -4.21 10.39
N ILE A 82 27.38 -4.16 9.97
CA ILE A 82 26.28 -4.91 10.60
C ILE A 82 26.51 -6.41 10.44
N LEU A 83 26.86 -6.87 9.23
CA LEU A 83 27.13 -8.29 8.99
C LEU A 83 28.29 -8.77 9.87
N LYS A 84 29.40 -8.02 9.88
CA LYS A 84 30.57 -8.37 10.68
C LYS A 84 30.20 -8.53 12.17
N SER A 85 29.54 -7.53 12.74
CA SER A 85 29.11 -7.53 14.16
C SER A 85 28.22 -8.73 14.49
N HIS A 86 27.20 -9.00 13.67
CA HIS A 86 26.30 -10.14 13.92
C HIS A 86 26.98 -11.49 13.75
N LEU A 87 27.89 -11.64 12.79
CA LEU A 87 28.46 -12.93 12.43
C LEU A 87 29.71 -13.31 13.21
N GLU A 88 30.46 -12.30 13.68
CA GLU A 88 31.73 -12.50 14.40
C GLU A 88 31.59 -12.23 15.90
N GLU A 89 30.69 -11.32 16.29
CA GLU A 89 30.55 -10.86 17.69
C GLU A 89 29.21 -11.26 18.31
N ASP A 90 28.25 -11.76 17.52
CA ASP A 90 26.89 -12.10 17.96
C ASP A 90 26.17 -10.92 18.64
N GLN A 91 26.40 -9.70 18.14
CA GLN A 91 25.83 -8.45 18.67
C GLN A 91 25.31 -7.53 17.56
N PRO A 92 24.26 -6.73 17.83
CA PRO A 92 23.81 -5.69 16.92
C PRO A 92 24.71 -4.45 16.96
N VAL A 93 24.79 -3.73 15.84
CA VAL A 93 25.36 -2.37 15.82
C VAL A 93 24.31 -1.36 16.28
N GLU A 94 24.30 -1.04 17.57
CA GLU A 94 23.26 -0.21 18.23
C GLU A 94 23.01 1.15 17.55
N GLU A 95 24.07 1.82 17.10
CA GLU A 95 23.97 3.16 16.47
C GLU A 95 23.21 3.15 15.13
N TYR A 96 23.03 2.00 14.49
CA TYR A 96 22.32 1.88 13.22
C TYR A 96 20.88 1.36 13.37
N LEU A 97 20.47 1.02 14.60
CA LEU A 97 19.14 0.46 14.85
C LEU A 97 18.05 1.52 14.63
N LEU A 98 16.99 1.06 13.98
CA LEU A 98 15.67 1.67 14.01
C LEU A 98 14.87 1.17 15.22
N TYR A 99 14.99 -0.13 15.51
CA TYR A 99 14.22 -0.78 16.56
C TYR A 99 14.87 -2.10 16.95
N LYS A 100 14.68 -2.49 18.22
CA LYS A 100 14.89 -3.85 18.71
C LYS A 100 13.84 -4.20 19.75
N GLU A 101 13.64 -5.49 19.96
CA GLU A 101 12.70 -5.97 20.98
C GLU A 101 12.99 -5.36 22.36
N GLY A 102 11.91 -4.96 23.06
CA GLY A 102 11.99 -4.28 24.35
C GLY A 102 12.04 -2.75 24.28
N TRP A 103 12.20 -2.15 23.10
CA TRP A 103 12.05 -0.70 22.94
C TRP A 103 10.58 -0.29 22.91
N SER A 104 10.26 0.83 23.55
CA SER A 104 8.93 1.44 23.54
C SER A 104 8.71 2.37 22.36
N GLU A 105 9.79 2.88 21.77
CA GLU A 105 9.77 3.87 20.69
C GLU A 105 10.71 3.46 19.55
N LEU A 106 10.42 3.93 18.34
CA LEU A 106 11.30 3.79 17.20
C LEU A 106 12.41 4.84 17.28
N ALA A 107 13.65 4.45 17.08
CA ALA A 107 14.74 5.41 16.87
C ALA A 107 14.68 5.90 15.43
N THR A 108 13.86 6.90 15.13
CA THR A 108 13.76 7.53 13.82
C THR A 108 13.81 9.05 13.94
N GLU A 109 14.37 9.69 12.91
CA GLU A 109 14.40 11.16 12.75
C GLU A 109 13.33 11.64 11.76
N ASN A 110 12.62 10.70 11.13
CA ASN A 110 11.74 10.95 9.99
C ASN A 110 10.29 10.51 10.26
N GLU A 111 9.90 10.36 11.53
CA GLU A 111 8.52 9.95 11.86
C GLU A 111 7.53 10.96 11.29
N LYS A 112 6.64 10.49 10.42
CA LYS A 112 5.57 11.31 9.84
C LYS A 112 4.27 10.97 10.52
N THR A 113 3.69 11.92 11.24
CA THR A 113 2.29 11.81 11.66
C THR A 113 1.41 11.94 10.42
N ILE A 114 0.84 10.82 9.96
CA ILE A 114 -0.18 10.85 8.91
C ILE A 114 -1.43 11.47 9.56
N ALA A 115 -1.81 12.66 9.12
CA ALA A 115 -3.05 13.28 9.57
C ALA A 115 -4.23 12.33 9.28
N PRO A 116 -5.17 12.17 10.22
CA PRO A 116 -6.32 11.30 10.01
C PRO A 116 -7.11 11.76 8.78
N ILE A 117 -7.68 10.80 8.05
CA ILE A 117 -8.58 11.13 6.93
C ILE A 117 -9.84 11.80 7.50
N VAL A 118 -10.19 12.94 6.90
CA VAL A 118 -11.36 13.75 7.23
C VAL A 118 -12.19 14.02 5.98
N PHE A 119 -13.49 14.16 6.15
CA PHE A 119 -14.37 14.72 5.14
C PHE A 119 -14.27 16.24 5.13
N LYS A 120 -14.28 16.86 3.96
CA LYS A 120 -14.36 18.32 3.77
C LYS A 120 -15.56 18.67 2.91
N ASP A 121 -16.23 19.78 3.23
CA ASP A 121 -17.26 20.34 2.36
C ASP A 121 -16.64 20.79 1.03
N LYS A 122 -17.28 20.41 -0.07
CA LYS A 122 -16.83 20.70 -1.43
C LYS A 122 -18.02 20.86 -2.37
N ILE A 123 -17.94 21.86 -3.24
CA ILE A 123 -18.82 21.94 -4.41
C ILE A 123 -18.18 21.09 -5.50
N ASP A 124 -18.72 19.90 -5.70
CA ASP A 124 -18.31 19.03 -6.79
C ASP A 124 -18.94 19.49 -8.11
N PRO A 125 -18.17 19.60 -9.21
CA PRO A 125 -18.70 20.07 -10.49
C PRO A 125 -19.84 19.19 -11.04
N GLU A 126 -19.84 17.90 -10.72
CA GLU A 126 -20.83 16.94 -11.23
C GLU A 126 -21.96 16.71 -10.21
N LEU A 127 -21.64 16.74 -8.91
CA LEU A 127 -22.56 16.29 -7.86
C LEU A 127 -23.12 17.42 -6.98
N GLY A 128 -22.64 18.65 -7.16
CA GLY A 128 -23.02 19.79 -6.32
C GLY A 128 -22.40 19.71 -4.91
N GLU A 129 -23.13 20.17 -3.90
CA GLU A 129 -22.66 20.17 -2.51
C GLU A 129 -22.47 18.74 -1.97
N ALA A 130 -21.24 18.41 -1.58
CA ALA A 130 -20.88 17.11 -1.04
C ALA A 130 -19.81 17.21 0.03
N LEU A 131 -19.76 16.19 0.90
CA LEU A 131 -18.59 15.92 1.73
C LEU A 131 -17.64 14.99 0.97
N VAL A 132 -16.36 15.35 0.90
CA VAL A 132 -15.35 14.53 0.21
C VAL A 132 -14.16 14.26 1.13
N ALA A 133 -13.83 12.98 1.29
CA ALA A 133 -12.62 12.51 1.95
C ALA A 133 -11.65 11.93 0.91
N ARG A 134 -10.38 12.32 0.97
CA ARG A 134 -9.33 11.77 0.10
C ARG A 134 -8.66 10.58 0.79
N SER A 135 -8.75 9.41 0.16
CA SER A 135 -8.15 8.17 0.67
C SER A 135 -6.93 7.73 -0.15
N PHE A 136 -6.29 6.66 0.29
CA PHE A 136 -5.15 6.04 -0.38
C PHE A 136 -5.60 5.26 -1.64
N ALA A 137 -4.92 5.53 -2.74
CA ALA A 137 -5.16 4.91 -4.05
C ALA A 137 -4.15 3.79 -4.39
N SER A 138 -3.44 3.25 -3.39
CA SER A 138 -2.51 2.14 -3.63
C SER A 138 -3.26 0.81 -3.73
N ASP A 139 -2.62 -0.16 -4.34
CA ASP A 139 -3.12 -1.53 -4.45
C ASP A 139 -3.42 -2.19 -3.09
N GLN A 140 -2.64 -1.89 -2.06
CA GLN A 140 -2.89 -2.36 -0.69
C GLN A 140 -4.25 -1.92 -0.12
N HIS A 141 -4.83 -0.85 -0.65
CA HIS A 141 -6.15 -0.34 -0.22
C HIS A 141 -7.23 -0.68 -1.24
N LEU A 142 -6.96 -0.50 -2.53
CA LEU A 142 -7.95 -0.68 -3.59
C LEU A 142 -8.24 -2.16 -3.88
N TYR A 143 -7.24 -3.05 -3.84
CA TYR A 143 -7.48 -4.46 -4.16
C TYR A 143 -8.39 -5.16 -3.13
N PRO A 144 -8.19 -4.99 -1.80
CA PRO A 144 -9.13 -5.49 -0.81
C PRO A 144 -10.53 -4.87 -0.94
N LEU A 145 -10.62 -3.57 -1.22
CA LEU A 145 -11.89 -2.89 -1.46
C LEU A 145 -12.63 -3.50 -2.66
N PHE A 146 -11.94 -3.75 -3.79
CA PHE A 146 -12.56 -4.38 -4.95
C PHE A 146 -13.00 -5.81 -4.65
N LYS A 147 -12.19 -6.59 -3.92
CA LYS A 147 -12.60 -7.92 -3.44
C LYS A 147 -13.91 -7.83 -2.64
N TYR A 148 -13.98 -6.90 -1.69
CA TYR A 148 -15.18 -6.67 -0.89
C TYR A 148 -16.39 -6.27 -1.75
N LEU A 149 -16.22 -5.34 -2.69
CA LEU A 149 -17.32 -4.80 -3.50
C LEU A 149 -17.90 -5.80 -4.50
N PHE A 150 -17.10 -6.76 -4.99
CA PHE A 150 -17.45 -7.55 -6.18
C PHE A 150 -17.53 -9.06 -5.95
N GLN A 151 -16.91 -9.62 -4.90
CA GLN A 151 -16.95 -11.07 -4.70
C GLN A 151 -18.33 -11.61 -4.29
N GLU A 152 -19.16 -10.75 -3.72
CA GLU A 152 -20.56 -11.04 -3.40
C GLU A 152 -21.43 -9.91 -3.96
N PRO A 153 -22.67 -10.18 -4.40
CA PRO A 153 -23.56 -9.14 -4.90
C PRO A 153 -23.84 -8.14 -3.79
N LYS A 154 -23.63 -6.86 -4.10
CA LYS A 154 -23.90 -5.74 -3.20
C LYS A 154 -24.81 -4.73 -3.89
N PRO A 155 -25.63 -3.97 -3.14
CA PRO A 155 -26.44 -2.85 -3.66
C PRO A 155 -25.58 -1.67 -4.15
N ILE A 156 -24.70 -1.94 -5.13
CA ILE A 156 -23.81 -0.95 -5.73
C ILE A 156 -24.11 -0.76 -7.21
N VAL A 157 -23.81 0.43 -7.67
CA VAL A 157 -23.93 0.82 -9.08
C VAL A 157 -22.59 1.37 -9.53
N VAL A 158 -22.12 0.95 -10.70
CA VAL A 158 -20.82 1.32 -11.24
C VAL A 158 -21.00 2.24 -12.42
N GLN A 159 -20.21 3.31 -12.47
CA GLN A 159 -20.19 4.26 -13.57
C GLN A 159 -18.77 4.42 -14.07
N GLN A 160 -18.47 3.90 -15.26
CA GLN A 160 -17.19 4.14 -15.93
C GLN A 160 -17.21 5.52 -16.60
N TYR A 161 -16.03 6.00 -16.99
CA TYR A 161 -15.90 7.27 -17.71
C TYR A 161 -16.79 7.31 -18.95
N ASP A 162 -17.65 8.33 -19.04
CA ASP A 162 -18.54 8.59 -20.19
C ASP A 162 -19.51 7.43 -20.50
N THR A 163 -19.87 6.63 -19.50
CA THR A 163 -20.86 5.54 -19.63
C THR A 163 -22.08 5.75 -18.75
N ALA A 164 -23.17 5.08 -19.12
CA ALA A 164 -24.31 4.91 -18.23
C ALA A 164 -23.91 4.12 -16.97
N THR A 165 -24.72 4.26 -15.94
CA THR A 165 -24.59 3.51 -14.69
C THR A 165 -25.05 2.06 -14.86
N ILE A 166 -24.30 1.12 -14.30
CA ILE A 166 -24.58 -0.32 -14.36
C ILE A 166 -24.77 -0.84 -12.94
N GLU A 167 -25.91 -1.49 -12.69
CA GLU A 167 -26.16 -2.16 -11.42
C GLU A 167 -25.46 -3.53 -11.40
N VAL A 168 -24.71 -3.80 -10.34
CA VAL A 168 -23.99 -5.06 -10.13
C VAL A 168 -24.92 -6.02 -9.40
N LYS A 169 -25.41 -7.06 -10.10
CA LYS A 169 -26.43 -7.98 -9.56
C LYS A 169 -25.87 -9.37 -9.27
N SER A 170 -24.77 -9.72 -9.90
CA SER A 170 -24.04 -10.97 -9.73
C SER A 170 -22.63 -10.74 -9.15
N PRO A 171 -21.96 -11.79 -8.65
CA PRO A 171 -20.54 -11.71 -8.30
C PRO A 171 -19.66 -11.47 -9.53
N HIS A 172 -18.62 -10.66 -9.38
CA HIS A 172 -17.59 -10.45 -10.41
C HIS A 172 -16.25 -11.01 -9.92
N GLN A 173 -15.51 -11.59 -10.86
CA GLN A 173 -14.13 -12.00 -10.60
C GLN A 173 -13.25 -10.76 -10.49
N VAL A 174 -12.53 -10.62 -9.38
CA VAL A 174 -11.47 -9.62 -9.19
C VAL A 174 -10.12 -10.32 -9.36
N ASP A 175 -9.50 -10.12 -10.52
CA ASP A 175 -8.22 -10.68 -10.93
C ASP A 175 -7.13 -9.61 -10.88
N TYR A 176 -6.10 -9.84 -10.06
CA TYR A 176 -4.92 -8.98 -9.94
C TYR A 176 -3.64 -9.82 -10.07
N THR A 177 -3.60 -10.66 -11.10
CA THR A 177 -2.43 -11.48 -11.46
C THR A 177 -1.42 -10.72 -12.33
N ASP A 178 -1.85 -9.66 -13.01
CA ASP A 178 -0.95 -8.74 -13.73
C ASP A 178 -0.14 -7.90 -12.74
N ASP A 179 1.09 -7.54 -13.11
CA ASP A 179 2.02 -6.80 -12.25
C ASP A 179 1.51 -5.38 -11.90
N TYR A 180 0.60 -4.82 -12.71
CA TYR A 180 0.14 -3.43 -12.59
C TYR A 180 -1.37 -3.28 -12.53
N GLU A 181 -2.10 -4.12 -13.28
CA GLU A 181 -3.51 -3.95 -13.58
C GLU A 181 -4.41 -4.95 -12.85
N VAL A 182 -5.50 -4.45 -12.29
CA VAL A 182 -6.61 -5.27 -11.80
C VAL A 182 -7.72 -5.29 -12.84
N LYS A 183 -8.31 -6.47 -13.05
CA LYS A 183 -9.46 -6.70 -13.91
C LYS A 183 -10.62 -7.20 -13.07
N ILE A 184 -11.77 -6.54 -13.21
CA ILE A 184 -13.04 -6.92 -12.60
C ILE A 184 -13.97 -7.35 -13.73
N THR A 185 -14.36 -8.62 -13.76
CA THR A 185 -15.10 -9.20 -14.89
C THR A 185 -16.29 -10.02 -14.39
N GLY A 186 -17.44 -9.82 -15.01
CA GLY A 186 -18.68 -10.57 -14.80
C GLY A 186 -19.71 -10.15 -15.85
N ASP A 187 -20.92 -10.69 -15.78
CA ASP A 187 -21.92 -10.57 -16.84
C ASP A 187 -22.31 -9.11 -17.12
N GLU A 188 -22.35 -8.27 -16.09
CA GLU A 188 -22.78 -6.88 -16.19
C GLU A 188 -21.63 -5.89 -16.40
N LEU A 189 -20.42 -6.22 -15.94
CA LEU A 189 -19.33 -5.26 -15.83
C LEU A 189 -17.99 -5.87 -16.25
N GLN A 190 -17.28 -5.14 -17.11
CA GLN A 190 -15.87 -5.35 -17.40
C GLN A 190 -15.10 -4.06 -17.13
N LEU A 191 -14.25 -4.09 -16.11
CA LEU A 191 -13.46 -2.94 -15.67
C LEU A 191 -11.99 -3.32 -15.55
N GLN A 192 -11.12 -2.48 -16.08
CA GLN A 192 -9.67 -2.62 -15.98
C GLN A 192 -9.06 -1.33 -15.46
N LEU A 193 -8.28 -1.42 -14.38
CA LEU A 193 -7.63 -0.29 -13.74
C LEU A 193 -6.18 -0.63 -13.42
N THR A 194 -5.29 0.36 -13.47
CA THR A 194 -3.93 0.18 -12.98
C THR A 194 -3.86 0.65 -11.53
N ILE A 195 -3.51 -0.23 -10.59
CA ILE A 195 -3.49 0.07 -9.15
C ILE A 195 -2.13 -0.14 -8.50
N ALA A 196 -1.21 -0.88 -9.12
CA ALA A 196 0.16 -1.00 -8.64
C ALA A 196 1.00 0.26 -8.90
N GLY A 197 2.20 0.32 -8.32
CA GLY A 197 3.22 1.28 -8.73
C GLY A 197 3.74 0.94 -10.13
N ILE A 198 3.76 1.94 -11.03
CA ILE A 198 4.22 1.78 -12.42
C ILE A 198 5.65 2.32 -12.62
N PRO A 199 6.45 1.72 -13.51
CA PRO A 199 7.75 2.28 -13.89
C PRO A 199 7.57 3.52 -14.79
N LYS A 200 8.66 4.27 -15.02
CA LYS A 200 8.61 5.55 -15.77
C LYS A 200 8.36 5.36 -17.27
N ASP A 201 8.74 4.22 -17.81
CA ASP A 201 8.71 3.83 -19.22
C ASP A 201 7.49 2.98 -19.61
N ILE A 202 6.53 2.83 -18.70
CA ILE A 202 5.26 2.14 -18.97
C ILE A 202 4.49 2.84 -20.12
N SER A 203 3.67 2.10 -20.86
CA SER A 203 2.86 2.66 -21.94
C SER A 203 1.88 3.73 -21.42
N GLU A 204 1.59 4.74 -22.25
CA GLU A 204 0.67 5.82 -21.87
C GLU A 204 -0.74 5.29 -21.58
N GLU A 205 -1.18 4.24 -22.28
CA GLU A 205 -2.48 3.59 -22.06
C GLU A 205 -2.62 3.07 -20.62
N ILE A 206 -1.62 2.34 -20.12
CA ILE A 206 -1.58 1.82 -18.74
C ILE A 206 -1.44 3.00 -17.76
N ALA A 207 -0.59 3.97 -18.07
CA ALA A 207 -0.41 5.15 -17.22
C ALA A 207 -1.70 5.99 -17.09
N ASP A 208 -2.54 6.06 -18.12
CA ASP A 208 -3.80 6.80 -18.09
C ASP A 208 -4.90 6.06 -17.33
N ARG A 209 -4.84 4.73 -17.25
CA ARG A 209 -5.67 3.89 -16.36
C ARG A 209 -5.20 3.86 -14.91
N LYS A 210 -4.05 4.45 -14.59
CA LYS A 210 -3.49 4.48 -13.22
C LYS A 210 -4.35 5.31 -12.27
N VAL A 211 -4.99 4.63 -11.34
CA VAL A 211 -5.67 5.26 -10.20
C VAL A 211 -4.63 5.98 -9.36
N SER A 212 -4.80 7.29 -9.21
CA SER A 212 -3.90 8.17 -8.45
C SER A 212 -4.65 9.02 -7.42
N VAL A 213 -5.98 9.12 -7.56
CA VAL A 213 -6.85 9.82 -6.63
C VAL A 213 -8.04 8.91 -6.33
N ALA A 214 -8.29 8.69 -5.04
CA ALA A 214 -9.48 8.03 -4.54
C ALA A 214 -10.24 9.02 -3.63
N GLU A 215 -11.49 9.30 -3.98
CA GLU A 215 -12.39 10.18 -3.26
C GLU A 215 -13.54 9.34 -2.69
N VAL A 216 -13.75 9.37 -1.38
CA VAL A 216 -14.99 8.90 -0.77
C VAL A 216 -15.91 10.09 -0.60
N ILE A 217 -17.11 9.99 -1.16
CA ILE A 217 -18.05 11.10 -1.31
C ILE A 217 -19.32 10.77 -0.53
N TRP A 218 -19.80 11.73 0.26
CA TRP A 218 -21.08 11.67 0.95
C TRP A 218 -21.97 12.84 0.53
N LEU A 219 -23.04 12.52 -0.20
CA LEU A 219 -24.10 13.40 -0.67
C LEU A 219 -25.22 13.50 0.39
N LYS A 220 -25.17 14.53 1.25
CA LYS A 220 -26.13 14.71 2.35
C LYS A 220 -27.60 14.86 1.92
N LYS A 221 -27.87 15.31 0.68
CA LYS A 221 -29.21 15.72 0.22
C LYS A 221 -29.80 14.83 -0.90
N SER A 222 -29.25 13.65 -1.13
CA SER A 222 -29.68 12.74 -2.21
C SER A 222 -30.66 11.68 -1.71
N THR A 223 -31.70 11.37 -2.50
CA THR A 223 -32.75 10.40 -2.15
C THR A 223 -32.46 8.96 -2.60
N ILE A 224 -31.46 8.75 -3.46
CA ILE A 224 -31.19 7.44 -4.10
C ILE A 224 -29.75 6.97 -3.82
N PHE A 225 -28.78 7.86 -3.96
CA PHE A 225 -27.36 7.57 -3.71
C PHE A 225 -26.78 8.62 -2.79
N THR A 226 -26.50 8.27 -1.55
CA THR A 226 -25.86 9.19 -0.61
C THR A 226 -24.36 9.00 -0.57
N LYS A 227 -23.81 7.87 -1.02
CA LYS A 227 -22.39 7.56 -0.84
C LYS A 227 -21.76 7.05 -2.13
N ALA A 228 -20.50 7.41 -2.36
CA ALA A 228 -19.76 6.93 -3.50
C ALA A 228 -18.25 6.84 -3.23
N ILE A 229 -17.57 5.99 -4.01
CA ILE A 229 -16.12 6.03 -4.16
C ILE A 229 -15.82 6.40 -5.61
N ARG A 230 -15.18 7.55 -5.84
CA ARG A 230 -14.78 8.01 -7.16
C ARG A 230 -13.27 7.90 -7.34
N LEU A 231 -12.85 7.23 -8.40
CA LEU A 231 -11.46 7.01 -8.75
C LEU A 231 -11.09 7.85 -9.97
N LYS A 232 -9.94 8.53 -9.89
CA LYS A 232 -9.39 9.37 -10.96
C LYS A 232 -7.92 9.06 -11.18
N ASN A 233 -7.44 9.35 -12.39
CA ASN A 233 -6.02 9.29 -12.69
C ASN A 233 -5.27 10.55 -12.22
N LYS A 234 -3.95 10.60 -12.43
CA LYS A 234 -3.09 11.72 -12.02
C LYS A 234 -3.47 13.06 -12.65
N LYS A 235 -4.10 13.05 -13.84
CA LYS A 235 -4.56 14.23 -14.57
C LYS A 235 -5.95 14.70 -14.09
N GLY A 236 -6.55 14.01 -13.13
CA GLY A 236 -7.91 14.30 -12.66
C GLY A 236 -9.02 13.70 -13.53
N LYS A 237 -8.67 12.95 -14.59
CA LYS A 237 -9.64 12.26 -15.44
C LYS A 237 -10.38 11.20 -14.61
N HIS A 238 -11.71 11.23 -14.66
CA HIS A 238 -12.57 10.21 -14.06
C HIS A 238 -12.29 8.85 -14.70
N LEU A 239 -12.17 7.82 -13.87
CA LEU A 239 -11.97 6.43 -14.31
C LEU A 239 -13.22 5.61 -14.02
N VAL A 240 -13.67 5.64 -12.77
CA VAL A 240 -14.87 4.92 -12.32
C VAL A 240 -15.42 5.55 -11.04
N THR A 241 -16.75 5.51 -10.89
CA THR A 241 -17.44 5.77 -9.63
C THR A 241 -18.20 4.51 -9.20
N PHE A 242 -18.05 4.13 -7.94
CA PHE A 242 -18.85 3.10 -7.28
C PHE A 242 -19.86 3.81 -6.38
N TRP A 243 -21.11 3.82 -6.81
CA TRP A 243 -22.24 4.35 -6.07
C TRP A 243 -22.78 3.29 -5.12
N ILE A 244 -23.06 3.68 -3.89
CA ILE A 244 -23.63 2.80 -2.85
C ILE A 244 -25.05 3.27 -2.62
N LYS A 245 -26.02 2.37 -2.76
CA LYS A 245 -27.42 2.70 -2.50
C LYS A 245 -27.64 3.06 -1.03
N GLU A 246 -28.61 3.93 -0.77
CA GLU A 246 -28.85 4.46 0.58
C GLU A 246 -29.13 3.37 1.62
N GLU A 247 -29.81 2.29 1.22
CA GLU A 247 -30.13 1.15 2.09
C GLU A 247 -28.91 0.30 2.49
N ASP A 248 -27.77 0.38 1.79
CA ASP A 248 -26.59 -0.42 2.10
C ASP A 248 -25.68 0.24 3.14
N ILE A 249 -26.11 0.12 4.40
CA ILE A 249 -25.36 0.60 5.56
C ILE A 249 -24.06 -0.21 5.74
N THR A 250 -24.09 -1.51 5.43
CA THR A 250 -22.96 -2.43 5.69
C THR A 250 -21.73 -2.10 4.85
N THR A 251 -21.92 -1.83 3.55
CA THR A 251 -20.83 -1.41 2.67
C THR A 251 -20.28 -0.06 3.10
N TRP A 252 -21.14 0.86 3.53
CA TRP A 252 -20.70 2.15 4.03
C TRP A 252 -19.85 2.05 5.30
N GLU A 253 -20.29 1.29 6.30
CA GLU A 253 -19.55 1.06 7.53
C GLU A 253 -18.20 0.38 7.26
N HIS A 254 -18.15 -0.57 6.31
CA HIS A 254 -16.90 -1.18 5.87
C HIS A 254 -15.94 -0.14 5.29
N ILE A 255 -16.44 0.76 4.43
CA ILE A 255 -15.61 1.82 3.83
C ILE A 255 -15.09 2.77 4.90
N LEU A 256 -15.94 3.22 5.83
CA LEU A 256 -15.51 4.08 6.94
C LEU A 256 -14.43 3.39 7.78
N THR A 257 -14.72 2.17 8.26
CA THR A 257 -13.89 1.49 9.24
C THR A 257 -12.59 0.97 8.64
N ILE A 258 -12.67 0.29 7.49
CA ILE A 258 -11.54 -0.43 6.90
C ILE A 258 -10.80 0.45 5.88
N TYR A 259 -11.54 1.14 5.01
CA TYR A 259 -10.91 1.90 3.92
C TYR A 259 -10.47 3.32 4.35
N LEU A 260 -11.21 3.97 5.26
CA LEU A 260 -10.87 5.31 5.77
C LEU A 260 -10.23 5.29 7.18
N GLY A 261 -10.27 4.16 7.89
CA GLY A 261 -9.77 4.08 9.26
C GLY A 261 -10.50 5.06 10.19
N MET A 262 -11.83 5.14 10.08
CA MET A 262 -12.67 6.01 10.87
C MET A 262 -13.88 5.27 11.44
N SER A 263 -14.30 5.65 12.64
CA SER A 263 -15.46 5.05 13.30
C SER A 263 -16.76 5.51 12.62
N PRO A 264 -17.71 4.62 12.32
CA PRO A 264 -19.05 5.02 11.86
C PRO A 264 -19.81 5.90 12.85
N ASN A 265 -19.50 5.80 14.14
CA ASN A 265 -20.11 6.61 15.20
C ASN A 265 -19.42 7.97 15.42
N ASP A 266 -18.26 8.18 14.80
CA ASP A 266 -17.47 9.41 14.94
C ASP A 266 -16.86 9.76 13.57
N ILE A 267 -17.74 10.18 12.66
CA ILE A 267 -17.32 10.57 11.32
C ILE A 267 -16.61 11.91 11.40
N ARG A 268 -15.29 11.89 11.26
CA ARG A 268 -14.44 13.08 11.20
C ARG A 268 -14.79 13.95 9.99
N ILE A 269 -15.44 15.07 10.25
CA ILE A 269 -15.67 16.15 9.28
C ILE A 269 -14.79 17.32 9.74
N SER A 270 -13.94 17.82 8.85
CA SER A 270 -13.13 18.99 9.12
C SER A 270 -14.05 20.19 9.21
N GLU A 271 -14.17 20.78 10.39
CA GLU A 271 -14.63 22.16 10.54
C GLU A 271 -13.47 23.07 10.12
N GLU A 272 -13.29 23.32 8.83
CA GLU A 272 -12.52 24.48 8.40
C GLU A 272 -13.50 25.61 8.07
N VAL A 273 -13.32 26.69 8.83
CA VAL A 273 -13.90 28.05 8.81
C VAL A 273 -14.24 28.57 7.42
#